data_AF-A0A2J0MEG8-F1
#
_entry.id   AF-A0A2J0MEG8-F1
#
_cell.length_a   1.000
_cell.length_b   1.000
_cell.length_c   1.000
_cell.angle_alpha   90.00
_cell.angle_beta   90.00
_cell.angle_gamma   90.00
#
_symmetry.space_group_name_H-M   'P 1'
#
loop_
_entity.id
_entity.type
_entity.pdbx_description
1 polymer ?
#
loop_
_entity_poly.entity_id
_entity_poly.type
_entity_poly.pdbx_seq_one_letter_code
_entity_poly.pdbx_strand_id
1 'polypeptide(L)'
;MIDDKPSLKIQKLIKTSREVIKDSALGNGAIVAANTDKPYYPREASNYRWVWPRDASFICVAADYLDIPIQRPFFKWLYEKPVDFKREKLLYTNYATNGRIGSMGKAIQIDQMGTVLWAIYFHYKENLKEALEFKDLIERLANGICAIWNKRHFSVHTVDLWEEYHRHTSVTMENNFTYSLAACAKGLFLANEIIPNFLWKKTALEMR
;
A
#
# COMPACT_ATOMS: atom_id res chain seq x y z
N MET A 1 -13.34 18.91 34.08
CA MET A 1 -13.00 17.76 33.23
C MET A 1 -14.13 17.64 32.22
N ILE A 2 -13.90 18.08 30.99
CA ILE A 2 -14.85 17.83 29.89
C ILE A 2 -14.69 16.36 29.56
N ASP A 3 -15.79 15.60 29.62
CA ASP A 3 -15.81 14.19 29.22
C ASP A 3 -15.57 14.16 27.70
N ASP A 4 -14.32 13.98 27.27
CA ASP A 4 -13.84 13.95 25.87
C ASP A 4 -14.39 12.75 25.08
N LYS A 5 -15.51 12.18 25.49
CA LYS A 5 -16.16 11.10 24.75
C LYS A 5 -16.75 11.67 23.46
N PRO A 6 -16.39 11.09 22.30
CA PRO A 6 -17.01 11.48 21.04
C PRO A 6 -18.52 11.34 21.12
N SER A 7 -19.26 12.14 20.35
CA SER A 7 -20.72 12.00 20.27
C SER A 7 -21.14 10.56 19.94
N LEU A 8 -22.34 10.14 20.35
CA LEU A 8 -22.87 8.79 20.06
C LEU A 8 -22.79 8.43 18.57
N LYS A 9 -22.97 9.42 17.69
CA LYS A 9 -22.84 9.26 16.24
C LYS A 9 -21.39 8.89 15.83
N ILE A 10 -20.39 9.56 16.41
CA ILE A 10 -18.98 9.27 16.16
C ILE A 10 -18.61 7.90 16.72
N GLN A 11 -19.06 7.56 17.93
CA GLN A 11 -18.81 6.24 18.52
C GLN A 11 -19.39 5.12 17.64
N LYS A 12 -20.62 5.32 17.13
CA LYS A 12 -21.24 4.38 16.18
C LYS A 12 -20.43 4.24 14.89
N LEU A 13 -19.96 5.35 14.32
CA LEU A 13 -19.13 5.34 13.12
C LEU A 13 -17.82 4.56 13.37
N ILE A 14 -17.11 4.83 14.46
CA ILE A 14 -15.88 4.11 14.82
C ILE A 14 -16.14 2.61 14.97
N LYS A 15 -17.25 2.23 15.62
CA LYS A 15 -17.64 0.83 15.78
C LYS A 15 -17.86 0.16 14.41
N THR A 16 -18.63 0.78 13.52
CA THR A 16 -18.89 0.22 12.19
C THR A 16 -17.62 0.20 11.31
N SER A 17 -16.77 1.23 11.37
CA SER A 17 -15.48 1.22 10.65
C SER A 17 -14.58 0.08 11.11
N ARG A 18 -14.55 -0.22 12.42
CA ARG A 18 -13.82 -1.37 12.97
C ARG A 18 -14.35 -2.70 12.42
N GLU A 19 -15.66 -2.85 12.27
CA GLU A 19 -16.28 -4.05 11.68
C GLU A 19 -15.89 -4.19 10.20
N VAL A 20 -15.97 -3.11 9.42
CA VAL A 20 -15.59 -3.09 8.00
C VAL A 20 -14.10 -3.40 7.81
N ILE A 21 -13.22 -2.81 8.61
CA ILE A 21 -11.76 -3.07 8.55
C ILE A 21 -11.46 -4.55 8.83
N LYS A 22 -12.09 -5.14 9.86
CA LYS A 22 -11.94 -6.57 10.16
C LYS A 22 -12.48 -7.44 9.04
N ASP A 23 -13.60 -7.06 8.44
CA ASP A 23 -14.20 -7.80 7.33
C ASP A 23 -13.33 -7.79 6.07
N SER A 24 -12.61 -6.70 5.80
CA SER A 24 -11.66 -6.61 4.69
C SER A 24 -10.39 -7.46 4.89
N ALA A 25 -10.03 -7.78 6.14
CA ALA A 25 -8.87 -8.62 6.46
C ALA A 25 -9.25 -10.12 6.44
N LEU A 26 -8.74 -10.85 5.46
CA LEU A 26 -9.07 -12.26 5.25
C LEU A 26 -8.13 -13.18 6.03
N GLY A 27 -8.61 -14.39 6.35
CA GLY A 27 -7.87 -15.36 7.17
C GLY A 27 -6.54 -15.84 6.56
N ASN A 28 -6.30 -15.62 5.27
CA ASN A 28 -5.02 -15.95 4.63
C ASN A 28 -4.00 -14.79 4.66
N GLY A 29 -4.33 -13.67 5.31
CA GLY A 29 -3.50 -12.47 5.40
C GLY A 29 -3.76 -11.43 4.31
N ALA A 30 -4.55 -11.74 3.28
CA ALA A 30 -4.96 -10.73 2.29
C ALA A 30 -5.82 -9.66 2.94
N ILE A 31 -5.65 -8.40 2.53
CA ILE A 31 -6.58 -7.31 2.85
C ILE A 31 -7.19 -6.82 1.54
N VAL A 32 -8.50 -6.97 1.37
CA VAL A 32 -9.22 -6.52 0.18
C VAL A 32 -9.69 -5.07 0.33
N ALA A 33 -9.81 -4.34 -0.78
CA ALA A 33 -10.32 -2.97 -0.78
C ALA A 33 -11.75 -2.91 -0.18
N ALA A 34 -12.62 -3.85 -0.58
CA ALA A 34 -13.90 -4.09 0.09
C ALA A 34 -14.25 -5.58 0.07
N ASN A 35 -14.73 -6.10 1.19
CA ASN A 35 -15.23 -7.47 1.25
C ASN A 35 -16.68 -7.55 0.78
N THR A 36 -16.88 -7.53 -0.53
CA THR A 36 -18.21 -7.61 -1.17
C THR A 36 -18.91 -8.96 -1.00
N ASP A 37 -18.32 -9.93 -0.31
CA ASP A 37 -19.00 -11.17 0.10
C ASP A 37 -20.05 -10.89 1.21
N LYS A 38 -19.94 -9.74 1.88
CA LYS A 38 -20.76 -9.44 3.07
C LYS A 38 -22.19 -9.04 2.69
N PRO A 39 -23.20 -9.51 3.44
CA PRO A 39 -24.62 -9.33 3.09
C PRO A 39 -25.11 -7.88 3.17
N TYR A 40 -24.32 -6.98 3.77
CA TYR A 40 -24.65 -5.55 3.82
C TYR A 40 -24.27 -4.81 2.52
N TYR A 41 -23.57 -5.45 1.58
CA TYR A 41 -23.41 -4.89 0.23
C TYR A 41 -24.65 -5.23 -0.62
N PRO A 42 -25.20 -4.25 -1.37
CA PRO A 42 -26.28 -4.52 -2.30
C PRO A 42 -25.80 -5.37 -3.48
N ARG A 43 -26.72 -6.05 -4.15
CA ARG A 43 -26.42 -6.94 -5.29
C ARG A 43 -25.71 -6.20 -6.43
N GLU A 44 -26.01 -4.92 -6.59
CA GLU A 44 -25.49 -4.04 -7.66
C GLU A 44 -24.09 -3.48 -7.34
N ALA A 45 -23.53 -3.78 -6.16
CA ALA A 45 -22.21 -3.30 -5.78
C ALA A 45 -21.13 -3.86 -6.72
N SER A 46 -20.26 -2.96 -7.19
CA SER A 46 -19.07 -3.34 -7.96
C SER A 46 -18.17 -4.27 -7.13
N ASN A 47 -17.54 -5.24 -7.80
CA ASN A 47 -16.63 -6.17 -7.14
C ASN A 47 -15.28 -5.51 -6.81
N TYR A 48 -15.10 -5.15 -5.55
CA TYR A 48 -13.86 -4.60 -4.98
C TYR A 48 -13.11 -5.61 -4.10
N ARG A 49 -13.41 -6.91 -4.26
CA ARG A 49 -12.76 -8.00 -3.52
C ARG A 49 -11.38 -8.36 -4.07
N TRP A 50 -10.55 -7.35 -4.29
CA TRP A 50 -9.18 -7.46 -4.73
C TRP A 50 -8.26 -6.81 -3.71
N VAL A 51 -7.01 -7.24 -3.69
CA VAL A 51 -5.96 -6.64 -2.90
C VAL A 51 -5.29 -5.55 -3.74
N TRP A 52 -5.60 -4.30 -3.44
CA TRP A 52 -4.77 -3.15 -3.80
C TRP A 52 -3.79 -2.88 -2.66
N PRO A 53 -2.48 -3.04 -2.87
CA PRO A 53 -1.51 -2.76 -1.82
C PRO A 53 -1.63 -1.35 -1.20
N ARG A 54 -2.04 -0.33 -1.97
CA ARG A 54 -2.34 1.02 -1.43
C ARG A 54 -3.47 0.98 -0.40
N ASP A 55 -4.63 0.46 -0.77
CA ASP A 55 -5.82 0.39 0.08
C ASP A 55 -5.54 -0.43 1.35
N ALA A 56 -4.90 -1.58 1.19
CA ALA A 56 -4.48 -2.43 2.30
C ALA A 56 -3.53 -1.70 3.26
N SER A 57 -2.63 -0.85 2.74
CA SER A 57 -1.73 -0.04 3.57
C SER A 57 -2.47 0.99 4.42
N PHE A 58 -3.47 1.69 3.86
CA PHE A 58 -4.33 2.58 4.63
C PHE A 58 -5.16 1.83 5.67
N ILE A 59 -5.65 0.64 5.35
CA ILE A 59 -6.35 -0.24 6.29
C ILE A 59 -5.42 -0.66 7.44
N CYS A 60 -4.16 -1.01 7.18
CA CYS A 60 -3.17 -1.31 8.21
C CYS A 60 -2.96 -0.14 9.18
N VAL A 61 -2.81 1.08 8.66
CA VAL A 61 -2.62 2.29 9.48
C VAL A 61 -3.89 2.59 10.30
N ALA A 62 -5.08 2.48 9.70
CA ALA A 62 -6.34 2.64 10.43
C ALA A 62 -6.51 1.57 11.51
N ALA A 63 -6.06 0.34 11.23
CA ALA A 63 -6.07 -0.76 12.18
C ALA A 63 -5.10 -0.54 13.36
N ASP A 64 -3.97 0.14 13.16
CA ASP A 64 -3.08 0.53 14.27
C ASP A 64 -3.78 1.51 15.23
N TYR A 65 -4.49 2.52 14.70
CA TYR A 65 -5.29 3.43 15.54
C TYR A 65 -6.44 2.74 16.28
N LEU A 66 -6.85 1.56 15.83
CA LEU A 66 -7.95 0.79 16.39
C LEU A 66 -7.48 -0.43 17.18
N ASP A 67 -6.18 -0.68 17.32
CA ASP A 67 -5.64 -1.89 17.95
C ASP A 67 -6.13 -3.20 17.32
N ILE A 68 -6.16 -3.26 15.99
CA ILE A 68 -6.56 -4.45 15.22
C ILE A 68 -5.30 -5.08 14.60
N PRO A 69 -4.93 -6.32 14.96
CA PRO A 69 -3.64 -6.91 14.57
C PRO A 69 -3.68 -7.61 13.20
N ILE A 70 -3.80 -6.84 12.12
CA ILE A 70 -3.88 -7.35 10.72
C ILE A 70 -2.66 -7.02 9.86
N GLN A 71 -1.77 -6.17 10.34
CA GLN A 71 -0.62 -5.61 9.63
C GLN A 71 0.40 -6.70 9.28
N ARG A 72 0.86 -7.45 10.28
CA ARG A 72 1.86 -8.51 10.09
C ARG A 72 1.38 -9.62 9.12
N PRO A 73 0.15 -10.17 9.25
CA PRO A 73 -0.39 -11.09 8.25
C PRO A 73 -0.37 -10.51 6.83
N PHE A 74 -0.74 -9.24 6.67
CA PHE A 74 -0.73 -8.58 5.36
C PHE A 74 0.67 -8.41 4.78
N PHE A 75 1.64 -7.96 5.57
CA PHE A 75 3.02 -7.81 5.10
C PHE A 75 3.61 -9.17 4.67
N LYS A 76 3.32 -10.25 5.40
CA LYS A 76 3.68 -11.62 5.01
C LYS A 76 2.99 -12.03 3.70
N TRP A 77 1.69 -11.75 3.59
CA TRP A 77 0.93 -12.03 2.37
C TRP A 77 1.51 -11.30 1.17
N LEU A 78 1.82 -10.00 1.29
CA LEU A 78 2.34 -9.16 0.22
C LEU A 78 3.73 -9.60 -0.25
N TYR A 79 4.57 -10.11 0.67
CA TYR A 79 5.86 -10.67 0.30
C TYR A 79 5.75 -12.00 -0.45
N GLU A 80 4.80 -12.86 -0.04
CA GLU A 80 4.74 -14.25 -0.50
C GLU A 80 3.82 -14.50 -1.70
N LYS A 81 2.68 -13.83 -1.76
CA LYS A 81 1.57 -14.24 -2.65
C LYS A 81 1.57 -13.56 -4.02
N PRO A 82 1.76 -12.23 -4.14
CA PRO A 82 1.77 -11.55 -5.43
C PRO A 82 2.68 -12.24 -6.45
N VAL A 83 2.08 -12.74 -7.53
CA VAL A 83 2.82 -13.35 -8.63
C VAL A 83 3.79 -12.33 -9.22
N ASP A 84 4.94 -12.82 -9.67
CA ASP A 84 6.02 -12.04 -10.27
C ASP A 84 6.72 -11.03 -9.33
N PHE A 85 6.17 -10.64 -8.18
CA PHE A 85 6.78 -9.64 -7.30
C PHE A 85 8.19 -10.02 -6.83
N LYS A 86 8.42 -11.28 -6.43
CA LYS A 86 9.76 -11.76 -6.04
C LYS A 86 10.78 -11.70 -7.20
N ARG A 87 10.33 -11.84 -8.45
CA ARG A 87 11.19 -11.81 -9.65
C ARG A 87 11.43 -10.38 -10.13
N GLU A 88 10.36 -9.62 -10.32
CA GLU A 88 10.37 -8.30 -10.95
C GLU A 88 10.66 -7.16 -9.96
N LYS A 89 10.49 -7.40 -8.65
CA LYS A 89 10.58 -6.39 -7.57
C LYS A 89 9.58 -5.24 -7.72
N LEU A 90 8.56 -5.39 -8.57
CA LEU A 90 7.50 -4.41 -8.79
C LEU A 90 6.15 -5.01 -8.44
N LEU A 91 5.27 -4.17 -7.90
CA LEU A 91 3.87 -4.51 -7.68
C LEU A 91 3.04 -4.07 -8.90
N TYR A 92 2.13 -4.95 -9.31
CA TYR A 92 1.06 -4.61 -10.21
C TYR A 92 -0.10 -3.97 -9.43
N THR A 93 -1.01 -3.39 -10.19
CA THR A 93 -2.12 -2.58 -9.69
C THR A 93 -2.92 -3.31 -8.61
N ASN A 94 -3.44 -4.51 -8.92
CA ASN A 94 -4.17 -5.30 -7.94
C ASN A 94 -3.97 -6.81 -8.12
N TYR A 95 -4.36 -7.54 -7.08
CA TYR A 95 -4.22 -8.98 -7.02
C TYR A 95 -5.51 -9.64 -6.51
N ALA A 96 -5.79 -10.84 -7.01
CA ALA A 96 -6.71 -11.75 -6.34
C ALA A 96 -6.19 -12.10 -4.94
N THR A 97 -7.05 -12.57 -4.05
CA THR A 97 -6.69 -12.88 -2.66
C THR A 97 -5.67 -14.03 -2.52
N ASN A 98 -5.44 -14.79 -3.59
CA ASN A 98 -4.39 -15.81 -3.69
C ASN A 98 -3.10 -15.33 -4.36
N GLY A 99 -3.00 -14.04 -4.72
CA GLY A 99 -1.81 -13.42 -5.31
C GLY A 99 -1.73 -13.47 -6.83
N ARG A 100 -2.72 -14.04 -7.53
CA ARG A 100 -2.82 -13.92 -8.99
C ARG A 100 -3.06 -12.47 -9.39
N ILE A 101 -2.64 -12.09 -10.60
CA ILE A 101 -2.95 -10.79 -11.19
C ILE A 101 -4.46 -10.56 -11.16
N GLY A 102 -4.86 -9.40 -10.65
CA GLY A 102 -6.26 -9.00 -10.54
C GLY A 102 -6.84 -8.46 -11.84
N SER A 103 -7.96 -7.75 -11.71
CA SER A 103 -8.73 -7.19 -12.84
C SER A 103 -7.96 -6.19 -13.69
N MET A 104 -6.90 -5.57 -13.16
CA MET A 104 -6.16 -4.48 -13.81
C MET A 104 -4.93 -4.94 -14.59
N GLY A 105 -4.71 -6.25 -14.71
CA GLY A 105 -3.57 -6.79 -15.44
C GLY A 105 -2.22 -6.39 -14.85
N LYS A 106 -1.21 -6.24 -15.70
CA LYS A 106 0.18 -5.92 -15.31
C LYS A 106 0.49 -4.41 -15.25
N ALA A 107 -0.54 -3.56 -15.11
CA ALA A 107 -0.33 -2.12 -14.95
C ALA A 107 0.42 -1.83 -13.64
N ILE A 108 1.35 -0.88 -13.67
CA ILE A 108 2.19 -0.50 -12.54
C ILE A 108 1.62 0.76 -11.89
N GLN A 109 1.28 0.66 -10.61
CA GLN A 109 0.99 1.81 -9.74
C GLN A 109 2.10 1.91 -8.72
N ILE A 110 3.08 2.76 -9.02
CA ILE A 110 4.31 2.81 -8.24
C ILE A 110 4.12 3.42 -6.84
N ASP A 111 3.10 4.27 -6.69
CA ASP A 111 2.71 4.86 -5.41
C ASP A 111 2.44 3.80 -4.34
N GLN A 112 1.88 2.65 -4.72
CA GLN A 112 1.52 1.60 -3.79
C GLN A 112 2.72 1.04 -3.05
N MET A 113 3.89 0.98 -3.72
CA MET A 113 5.12 0.50 -3.09
C MET A 113 5.61 1.50 -2.03
N GLY A 114 5.51 2.80 -2.32
CA GLY A 114 5.81 3.86 -1.35
C GLY A 114 4.84 3.87 -0.16
N THR A 115 3.54 3.68 -0.42
CA THR A 115 2.51 3.63 0.62
C THR A 115 2.68 2.42 1.54
N VAL A 116 3.09 1.26 1.02
CA VAL A 116 3.41 0.08 1.85
C VAL A 116 4.61 0.35 2.75
N LEU A 117 5.68 0.97 2.23
CA LEU A 117 6.85 1.35 3.05
C LEU A 117 6.45 2.29 4.19
N TRP A 118 5.56 3.25 3.92
CA TRP A 118 4.98 4.12 4.93
C TRP A 118 4.18 3.34 5.99
N ALA A 119 3.33 2.40 5.59
CA ALA A 119 2.54 1.60 6.53
C ALA A 119 3.41 0.69 7.42
N ILE A 120 4.47 0.09 6.86
CA ILE A 120 5.44 -0.70 7.64
C ILE A 120 6.12 0.20 8.69
N TYR A 121 6.63 1.36 8.28
CA TYR A 121 7.24 2.31 9.22
C TYR A 121 6.24 2.73 10.31
N PHE A 122 5.01 3.08 9.92
CA PHE A 122 4.01 3.58 10.87
C PHE A 122 3.68 2.55 11.95
N HIS A 123 3.50 1.28 11.56
CA HIS A 123 3.23 0.19 12.49
C HIS A 123 4.37 -0.02 13.51
N TYR A 124 5.62 0.19 13.07
CA TYR A 124 6.82 -0.05 13.88
C TYR A 124 7.50 1.22 14.40
N LYS A 125 6.87 2.40 14.29
CA LYS A 125 7.52 3.69 14.59
C LYS A 125 8.04 3.81 16.03
N GLU A 126 7.44 3.09 16.98
CA GLU A 126 7.89 3.04 18.38
C GLU A 126 9.11 2.13 18.58
N ASN A 127 9.34 1.15 17.69
CA ASN A 127 10.49 0.25 17.71
C ASN A 127 10.86 -0.23 16.30
N LEU A 128 11.59 0.59 15.55
CA LEU A 128 11.96 0.31 14.16
C LEU A 128 12.79 -0.98 13.97
N LYS A 129 13.45 -1.48 15.04
CA LYS A 129 14.19 -2.75 14.96
C LYS A 129 13.26 -3.94 14.69
N GLU A 130 12.01 -3.90 15.13
CA GLU A 130 11.05 -4.97 14.88
C GLU A 130 10.61 -5.02 13.41
N ALA A 131 10.65 -3.89 12.69
CA ALA A 131 10.37 -3.85 11.25
C ALA A 131 11.37 -4.69 10.44
N LEU A 132 12.53 -5.03 11.00
CA LEU A 132 13.54 -5.88 10.33
C LEU A 132 13.05 -7.31 10.09
N GLU A 133 11.98 -7.78 10.74
CA GLU A 133 11.29 -9.02 10.34
C GLU A 133 10.86 -8.97 8.86
N PHE A 134 10.56 -7.77 8.35
CA PHE A 134 10.14 -7.52 6.98
C PHE A 134 11.25 -6.95 6.10
N LYS A 135 12.52 -7.13 6.48
CA LYS A 135 13.68 -6.60 5.74
C LYS A 135 13.60 -6.90 4.24
N ASP A 136 13.35 -8.15 3.85
CA ASP A 136 13.30 -8.54 2.44
C ASP A 136 12.16 -7.85 1.67
N LEU A 137 11.02 -7.59 2.32
CA LEU A 137 9.92 -6.85 1.73
C LEU A 137 10.30 -5.37 1.56
N ILE A 138 10.84 -4.74 2.60
CA ILE A 138 11.27 -3.34 2.59
C ILE A 138 12.31 -3.11 1.48
N GLU A 139 13.37 -3.92 1.46
CA GLU A 139 14.43 -3.82 0.46
C GLU A 139 13.89 -4.04 -0.95
N ARG A 140 12.98 -4.99 -1.15
CA ARG A 140 12.40 -5.26 -2.47
C ARG A 140 11.57 -4.10 -2.97
N LEU A 141 10.71 -3.52 -2.12
CA LEU A 141 9.90 -2.35 -2.47
C LEU A 141 10.79 -1.14 -2.78
N ALA A 142 11.70 -0.80 -1.87
CA ALA A 142 12.55 0.37 -2.03
C ALA A 142 13.49 0.25 -3.23
N ASN A 143 14.10 -0.92 -3.44
CA ASN A 143 14.95 -1.18 -4.61
C ASN A 143 14.15 -1.19 -5.92
N GLY A 144 12.92 -1.70 -5.91
CA GLY A 144 12.05 -1.67 -7.08
C GLY A 144 11.71 -0.25 -7.52
N ILE A 145 11.36 0.64 -6.57
CA ILE A 145 11.16 2.08 -6.85
C ILE A 145 12.44 2.70 -7.43
N CYS A 146 13.60 2.47 -6.81
CA CYS A 146 14.86 3.05 -7.26
C CYS A 146 15.29 2.53 -8.64
N ALA A 147 15.02 1.26 -8.95
CA ALA A 147 15.43 0.63 -10.21
C ALA A 147 14.75 1.24 -11.44
N ILE A 148 13.53 1.75 -11.27
CA ILE A 148 12.76 2.36 -12.35
C ILE A 148 12.75 3.89 -12.29
N TRP A 149 13.46 4.51 -11.35
CA TRP A 149 13.62 5.97 -11.32
C TRP A 149 14.80 6.40 -12.17
N ASN A 150 14.60 7.32 -13.11
CA ASN A 150 15.64 7.79 -14.03
C ASN A 150 16.12 9.23 -13.76
N LYS A 151 16.04 9.67 -12.49
CA LYS A 151 16.37 11.02 -11.98
C LYS A 151 15.29 12.07 -12.18
N ARG A 152 14.41 11.92 -13.17
CA ARG A 152 13.35 12.91 -13.46
C ARG A 152 11.96 12.29 -13.56
N HIS A 153 11.86 11.07 -14.05
CA HIS A 153 10.61 10.34 -14.21
C HIS A 153 10.82 8.83 -14.01
N PHE A 154 9.72 8.08 -14.03
CA PHE A 154 9.80 6.63 -14.04
C PHE A 154 10.12 6.12 -15.47
N SER A 155 11.08 5.20 -15.59
CA SER A 155 11.51 4.61 -16.87
C SER A 155 10.51 3.63 -17.48
N VAL A 156 9.34 3.47 -16.85
CA VAL A 156 8.22 2.65 -17.29
C VAL A 156 6.94 3.45 -17.18
N HIS A 157 5.95 3.09 -18.00
CA HIS A 157 4.60 3.64 -17.87
C HIS A 157 4.00 3.23 -16.51
N THR A 158 3.47 4.21 -15.80
CA THR A 158 2.75 4.07 -14.54
C THR A 158 1.36 4.65 -14.67
N VAL A 159 0.41 4.14 -13.90
CA VAL A 159 -0.94 4.70 -13.80
C VAL A 159 -1.10 5.39 -12.44
N ASP A 160 -1.98 6.38 -12.36
CA ASP A 160 -2.23 7.11 -11.11
C ASP A 160 -3.13 6.32 -10.16
N LEU A 161 -3.42 6.92 -9.00
CA LEU A 161 -4.24 6.31 -7.95
C LEU A 161 -5.72 6.13 -8.36
N TRP A 162 -6.17 6.81 -9.41
CA TRP A 162 -7.54 6.70 -9.93
C TRP A 162 -7.68 5.66 -11.03
N GLU A 163 -6.55 5.12 -11.51
CA GLU A 163 -6.50 3.95 -12.40
C GLU A 163 -7.29 4.15 -13.70
N GLU A 164 -7.45 5.41 -14.11
CA GLU A 164 -8.23 5.76 -15.28
C GLU A 164 -7.50 5.30 -16.54
N TYR A 165 -8.23 4.59 -17.42
CA TYR A 165 -7.67 3.99 -18.63
C TYR A 165 -6.84 4.96 -19.48
N HIS A 166 -7.25 6.23 -19.55
CA HIS A 166 -6.58 7.26 -20.34
C HIS A 166 -5.48 8.02 -19.59
N ARG A 167 -5.25 7.76 -18.30
CA ARG A 167 -4.25 8.46 -17.48
C ARG A 167 -3.09 7.55 -17.10
N HIS A 168 -2.10 7.54 -17.97
CA HIS A 168 -0.81 6.93 -17.74
C HIS A 168 0.31 7.96 -17.94
N THR A 169 1.43 7.77 -17.24
CA THR A 169 2.67 8.48 -17.55
C THR A 169 3.19 8.00 -18.90
N SER A 170 3.99 8.84 -19.55
CA SER A 170 4.69 8.56 -20.80
C SER A 170 6.17 8.77 -20.59
N VAL A 171 6.96 7.75 -20.92
CA VAL A 171 8.42 7.85 -20.93
C VAL A 171 8.91 8.87 -21.97
N THR A 172 8.13 9.15 -23.02
CA THR A 172 8.46 10.17 -24.02
C THR A 172 8.18 11.58 -23.53
N MET A 173 7.12 11.76 -22.74
CA MET A 173 6.79 13.09 -22.18
C MET A 173 7.50 13.37 -20.85
N GLU A 174 8.19 12.38 -20.29
CA GLU A 174 8.91 12.48 -19.01
C GLU A 174 8.04 12.96 -17.85
N ASN A 175 6.74 12.65 -17.86
CA ASN A 175 5.78 13.14 -16.87
C ASN A 175 5.60 12.18 -15.69
N ASN A 176 5.20 12.73 -14.55
CA ASN A 176 4.91 11.98 -13.34
C ASN A 176 3.57 12.43 -12.74
N PHE A 177 2.99 11.58 -11.90
CA PHE A 177 1.88 11.96 -11.04
C PHE A 177 2.40 12.46 -9.69
N THR A 178 1.91 13.62 -9.25
CA THR A 178 2.33 14.27 -8.00
C THR A 178 2.15 13.36 -6.79
N TYR A 179 1.02 12.65 -6.70
CA TYR A 179 0.77 11.71 -5.61
C TYR A 179 1.80 10.57 -5.61
N SER A 180 2.10 10.00 -6.78
CA SER A 180 3.06 8.90 -6.89
C SER A 180 4.47 9.31 -6.50
N LEU A 181 4.91 10.51 -6.87
CA LEU A 181 6.18 11.07 -6.40
C LEU A 181 6.19 11.22 -4.89
N ALA A 182 5.15 11.81 -4.31
CA ALA A 182 5.06 12.03 -2.86
C ALA A 182 5.09 10.71 -2.08
N ALA A 183 4.30 9.71 -2.50
CA ALA A 183 4.25 8.39 -1.88
C ALA A 183 5.60 7.67 -1.96
N CYS A 184 6.25 7.67 -3.13
CA CYS A 184 7.56 7.06 -3.33
C CYS A 184 8.65 7.76 -2.52
N ALA A 185 8.74 9.09 -2.60
CA ALA A 185 9.74 9.87 -1.88
C ALA A 185 9.61 9.65 -0.36
N LYS A 186 8.40 9.79 0.19
CA LYS A 186 8.18 9.59 1.63
C LYS A 186 8.42 8.15 2.04
N GLY A 187 7.95 7.17 1.27
CA GLY A 187 8.18 5.75 1.53
C GLY A 187 9.67 5.40 1.56
N LEU A 188 10.46 5.91 0.62
CA LEU A 188 11.91 5.70 0.57
C LEU A 188 12.65 6.37 1.74
N PHE A 189 12.25 7.58 2.15
CA PHE A 189 12.83 8.21 3.35
C PHE A 189 12.57 7.37 4.60
N LEU A 190 11.33 6.90 4.79
CA LEU A 190 10.95 6.08 5.93
C LEU A 190 11.64 4.70 5.91
N ALA A 191 11.77 4.09 4.73
CA ALA A 191 12.55 2.86 4.56
C ALA A 191 14.02 3.08 4.97
N ASN A 192 14.61 4.23 4.61
CA ASN A 192 15.97 4.60 5.00
C ASN A 192 16.12 4.86 6.51
N GLU A 193 15.06 5.26 7.22
CA GLU A 193 15.06 5.35 8.69
C GLU A 193 15.09 3.96 9.35
N ILE A 194 14.47 2.95 8.72
CA ILE A 194 14.52 1.55 9.21
C ILE A 194 15.85 0.88 8.85
N ILE A 195 16.25 0.96 7.57
CA ILE A 195 17.45 0.35 7.01
C ILE A 195 18.22 1.44 6.24
N PRO A 196 19.28 2.02 6.81
CA PRO A 196 20.04 3.07 6.15
C PRO A 196 20.57 2.63 4.78
N ASN A 197 20.23 3.39 3.74
CA ASN A 197 20.64 3.14 2.37
C ASN A 197 20.77 4.45 1.58
N PHE A 198 21.99 4.77 1.15
CA PHE A 198 22.29 6.01 0.44
C PHE A 198 21.48 6.18 -0.85
N LEU A 199 21.28 5.09 -1.61
CA LEU A 199 20.53 5.15 -2.87
C LEU A 199 19.08 5.54 -2.62
N TRP A 200 18.42 4.95 -1.62
CA TRP A 200 17.01 5.25 -1.31
C TRP A 200 16.83 6.71 -0.93
N LYS A 201 17.71 7.23 -0.06
CA LYS A 201 17.69 8.64 0.35
C LYS A 201 17.93 9.57 -0.84
N LYS A 202 18.88 9.25 -1.72
CA LYS A 202 19.18 10.03 -2.92
C LYS A 202 17.99 10.07 -3.88
N THR A 203 17.44 8.91 -4.23
CA THR A 203 16.25 8.78 -5.09
C THR A 203 15.07 9.57 -4.52
N ALA A 204 14.83 9.49 -3.21
CA ALA A 204 13.77 10.24 -2.54
C ALA A 204 13.93 11.77 -2.66
N LEU A 205 15.17 12.27 -2.62
CA LEU A 205 15.48 13.69 -2.80
C LEU A 205 15.25 14.16 -4.24
N GLU A 206 15.51 13.30 -5.23
CA GLU A 206 15.28 13.62 -6.65
C GLU A 206 13.78 13.69 -7.00
N MET A 207 12.92 13.01 -6.24
CA MET A 207 11.46 12.99 -6.43
C MET A 207 10.74 14.17 -5.76
N ARG A 208 11.43 14.99 -4.97
CA ARG A 208 10.87 16.09 -4.18
C ARG A 208 10.89 17.42 -4.92
#